data_AF-A0A0Q5TEG8-F1
#
_entry.id   AF-A0A0Q5TEG8-F1
#
_cell.length_a   1.000
_cell.length_b   1.000
_cell.length_c   1.000
_cell.angle_alpha   90.00
_cell.angle_beta   90.00
_cell.angle_gamma   90.00
#
_symmetry.space_group_name_H-M   'P 1'
#
loop_
_entity.id
_entity.type
_entity.pdbx_description
1 polymer ?
#
loop_
_entity_poly.entity_id
_entity_poly.type
_entity_poly.pdbx_seq_one_letter_code
_entity_poly.pdbx_strand_id
1 'polypeptide(L)'
;MAHWEDRDRPYLAITNVIYLEAGTIVECLNFPDRFLDTKNPYSKRMILQQVTVGEVYRKVDQSDIMRKHMANSIEQSFKALNLSLDKGIMQRFINHQIPQAEFQEETFVVPPGLYIVADIVPLRRGQENVLHTYKPGPDRPKLILRFRSGVYHPTNINQVTIVRNPGEFGKSSE
;
A
#
# COMPACT_ATOMS: atom_id res chain seq x y z
N MET A 1 18.58 35.01 15.37
CA MET A 1 18.68 34.08 16.51
C MET A 1 18.22 32.71 16.04
N ALA A 2 19.18 31.81 15.81
CA ALA A 2 18.89 30.44 15.37
C ALA A 2 18.55 29.60 16.60
N HIS A 3 17.30 29.17 16.74
CA HIS A 3 16.91 28.21 17.78
C HIS A 3 17.36 26.81 17.36
N TRP A 4 18.56 26.47 17.80
CA TRP A 4 19.04 25.11 17.93
C TRP A 4 18.38 24.49 19.16
N GLU A 5 17.32 23.70 18.98
CA GLU A 5 16.83 22.78 20.02
C GLU A 5 15.84 21.79 19.37
N ASP A 6 16.38 20.62 19.04
CA ASP A 6 15.74 19.30 18.80
C ASP A 6 16.73 18.31 18.16
N ARG A 7 18.04 18.62 18.14
CA ARG A 7 19.06 17.63 17.74
C ARG A 7 19.25 16.49 18.76
N ASP A 8 18.57 16.53 19.91
CA ASP A 8 18.82 15.61 21.04
C ASP A 8 17.73 14.57 21.31
N ARG A 9 16.74 14.42 20.43
CA ARG A 9 15.82 13.27 20.51
C ARG A 9 16.07 12.32 19.33
N PRO A 10 16.79 11.21 19.52
CA PRO A 10 17.02 10.21 18.45
C PRO A 10 15.74 9.45 18.06
N TYR A 11 14.59 9.83 18.61
CA TYR A 11 13.32 9.13 18.55
C TYR A 11 12.18 10.12 18.35
N LEU A 12 11.18 9.71 17.58
CA LEU A 12 9.91 10.42 17.44
C LEU A 12 9.13 10.34 18.76
N ALA A 13 8.29 11.34 19.00
CA ALA A 13 7.32 11.35 20.09
C ALA A 13 5.89 11.25 19.55
N ILE A 14 4.97 10.74 20.37
CA ILE A 14 3.53 10.78 20.07
C ILE A 14 3.13 12.23 19.77
N THR A 15 2.21 12.41 18.82
CA THR A 15 1.76 13.70 18.25
C THR A 15 2.74 14.40 17.31
N ASN A 16 3.98 13.92 17.16
CA ASN A 16 4.84 14.44 16.10
C ASN A 16 4.17 14.22 14.74
N VAL A 17 4.13 15.28 13.95
CA VAL A 17 3.75 15.18 12.54
C VAL A 17 5.02 15.05 11.73
N ILE A 18 5.06 14.06 10.86
CA ILE A 18 6.18 13.76 10.01
C ILE A 18 5.76 13.79 8.55
N TYR A 19 6.66 14.14 7.66
CA TYR A 19 6.49 13.98 6.22
C TYR A 19 7.16 12.68 5.77
N LEU A 20 6.41 11.85 5.06
CA LEU A 20 6.92 10.66 4.37
C LEU A 20 7.06 10.97 2.88
N GLU A 21 8.29 10.88 2.39
CA GLU A 21 8.61 11.06 0.97
C GLU A 21 8.27 9.81 0.15
N ALA A 22 8.04 10.01 -1.15
CA ALA A 22 7.95 8.91 -2.10
C ALA A 22 9.26 8.09 -2.09
N GLY A 23 9.16 6.77 -2.09
CA GLY A 23 10.30 5.86 -1.92
C GLY A 23 10.53 5.40 -0.48
N THR A 24 9.87 6.02 0.52
CA THR A 24 9.99 5.59 1.93
C THR A 24 9.34 4.22 2.15
N ILE A 25 10.03 3.31 2.83
CA ILE A 25 9.56 1.93 3.05
C ILE A 25 8.89 1.81 4.43
N VAL A 26 7.59 1.52 4.45
CA VAL A 26 6.78 1.42 5.66
C VAL A 26 5.99 0.11 5.67
N GLU A 27 5.48 -0.26 6.83
CA GLU A 27 4.50 -1.33 6.96
C GLU A 27 3.09 -0.71 6.98
N CYS A 28 2.22 -1.08 6.04
CA CYS A 28 0.83 -0.64 6.02
C CYS A 28 -0.07 -1.70 6.65
N LEU A 29 -0.82 -1.30 7.68
CA LEU A 29 -1.86 -2.13 8.27
C LEU A 29 -3.05 -2.19 7.33
N ASN A 30 -3.64 -3.38 7.16
CA ASN A 30 -4.81 -3.62 6.29
C ASN A 30 -4.57 -3.24 4.81
N PHE A 31 -3.35 -3.37 4.31
CA PHE A 31 -3.09 -3.22 2.88
C PHE A 31 -3.86 -4.30 2.10
N PRO A 32 -4.61 -3.97 1.03
CA PRO A 32 -5.49 -4.95 0.40
C PRO A 32 -4.69 -6.04 -0.33
N ASP A 33 -4.93 -7.31 0.05
CA ASP A 33 -4.18 -8.48 -0.43
C ASP A 33 -4.12 -8.60 -1.97
N ARG A 34 -5.16 -8.13 -2.66
CA ARG A 34 -5.29 -8.15 -4.13
C ARG A 34 -4.19 -7.38 -4.90
N PHE A 35 -3.41 -6.56 -4.20
CA PHE A 35 -2.33 -5.75 -4.76
C PHE A 35 -0.92 -6.31 -4.49
N LEU A 36 -0.80 -7.46 -3.81
CA LEU A 36 0.47 -8.00 -3.31
C LEU A 36 1.08 -9.15 -4.15
N ASP A 37 0.31 -9.71 -5.09
CA ASP A 37 0.62 -11.01 -5.71
C ASP A 37 1.95 -11.07 -6.49
N THR A 38 2.52 -9.94 -6.88
CA THR A 38 3.74 -9.89 -7.71
C THR A 38 5.05 -9.80 -6.94
N LYS A 39 5.06 -9.48 -5.64
CA LYS A 39 6.31 -8.95 -5.03
C LYS A 39 6.96 -9.80 -3.94
N ASN A 40 6.23 -10.59 -3.16
CA ASN A 40 6.87 -11.46 -2.17
C ASN A 40 5.95 -12.59 -1.66
N PRO A 41 6.27 -13.89 -1.90
CA PRO A 41 5.45 -15.01 -1.43
C PRO A 41 5.37 -15.10 0.10
N TYR A 42 6.31 -14.49 0.82
CA TYR A 42 6.36 -14.49 2.29
C TYR A 42 5.55 -13.34 2.92
N SER A 43 5.13 -12.35 2.12
CA SER A 43 4.32 -11.22 2.60
C SER A 43 2.82 -11.51 2.55
N LYS A 44 2.39 -12.44 1.69
CA LYS A 44 0.97 -12.74 1.45
C LYS A 44 0.26 -13.14 2.76
N ARG A 45 -0.84 -12.47 3.12
CA ARG A 45 -1.68 -12.68 4.32
C ARG A 45 -1.09 -12.23 5.66
N MET A 46 -0.02 -11.44 5.67
CA MET A 46 0.39 -10.75 6.89
C MET A 46 -0.52 -9.54 7.16
N ILE A 47 -0.90 -9.34 8.43
CA ILE A 47 -1.69 -8.17 8.87
C ILE A 47 -0.94 -6.85 8.56
N LEU A 48 0.40 -6.91 8.54
CA LEU A 48 1.31 -5.82 8.21
C LEU A 48 2.05 -6.13 6.91
N GLN A 49 1.93 -5.23 5.93
CA GLN A 49 2.53 -5.39 4.61
C GLN A 49 3.60 -4.33 4.38
N GLN A 50 4.81 -4.75 4.00
CA GLN A 50 5.87 -3.81 3.66
C GLN A 50 5.61 -3.20 2.28
N VAL A 51 5.49 -1.87 2.23
CA VAL A 51 5.13 -1.09 1.06
C VAL A 51 5.99 0.16 0.93
N THR A 52 6.10 0.66 -0.29
CA THR A 52 6.82 1.87 -0.64
C THR A 52 5.81 3.01 -0.79
N VAL A 53 6.02 4.09 -0.05
CA VAL A 53 5.22 5.32 -0.18
C VAL A 53 5.37 5.88 -1.60
N GLY A 54 4.26 6.29 -2.20
CA GLY A 54 4.20 6.84 -3.57
C GLY A 54 4.25 5.79 -4.69
N GLU A 55 4.43 4.51 -4.37
CA GLU A 55 4.41 3.44 -5.36
C GLU A 55 2.98 3.06 -5.76
N VAL A 56 2.79 2.83 -7.07
CA VAL A 56 1.50 2.39 -7.62
C VAL A 56 1.43 0.87 -7.64
N TYR A 57 0.62 0.32 -6.74
CA TYR A 57 0.33 -1.11 -6.72
C TYR A 57 -0.86 -1.39 -7.62
N ARG A 58 -0.66 -2.24 -8.62
CA ARG A 58 -1.70 -2.62 -9.56
C ARG A 58 -2.29 -3.96 -9.17
N LYS A 59 -3.61 -4.07 -9.28
CA LYS A 59 -4.29 -5.34 -9.09
C LYS A 59 -3.74 -6.33 -10.14
N VAL A 60 -3.32 -7.50 -9.68
CA VAL A 60 -3.09 -8.62 -10.59
C VAL A 60 -4.45 -9.23 -10.81
N ASP A 61 -5.05 -9.01 -11.99
CA ASP A 61 -6.36 -9.56 -12.26
C ASP A 61 -6.27 -11.07 -12.52
N GLN A 62 -6.21 -11.84 -11.43
CA GLN A 62 -6.26 -13.29 -11.49
C GLN A 62 -7.55 -13.77 -12.17
N SER A 63 -8.63 -12.98 -12.09
CA SER A 63 -9.89 -13.34 -12.74
C SER A 63 -9.75 -13.30 -14.26
N ASP A 64 -9.03 -12.33 -14.83
CA ASP A 64 -8.74 -12.29 -16.27
C ASP A 64 -7.84 -13.44 -16.71
N ILE A 65 -6.85 -13.81 -15.89
CA ILE A 65 -5.98 -14.96 -16.13
C ILE A 65 -6.82 -16.25 -16.12
N MET A 66 -7.68 -16.45 -15.13
CA MET A 66 -8.57 -17.61 -15.04
C MET A 66 -9.58 -17.66 -16.18
N ARG A 67 -10.17 -16.50 -16.56
CA ARG A 67 -11.08 -16.39 -17.71
C ARG A 67 -10.38 -16.77 -19.01
N LYS A 68 -9.14 -16.31 -19.24
CA LYS A 68 -8.32 -16.71 -20.39
C LYS A 68 -8.00 -18.19 -20.39
N HIS A 69 -7.59 -18.74 -19.25
CA HIS A 69 -7.31 -20.17 -19.13
C HIS A 69 -8.56 -21.00 -19.44
N MET A 70 -9.71 -20.64 -18.88
CA MET A 70 -10.97 -21.34 -19.11
C MET A 70 -11.44 -21.21 -20.56
N ALA A 71 -11.28 -20.04 -21.18
CA ALA A 71 -11.55 -19.85 -22.61
C ALA A 71 -10.69 -20.79 -23.46
N ASN A 72 -9.38 -20.83 -23.21
CA ASN A 72 -8.46 -21.71 -23.93
C ASN A 72 -8.82 -23.19 -23.75
N SER A 73 -9.17 -23.62 -22.53
CA SER A 73 -9.59 -25.01 -22.27
C SER A 73 -10.86 -25.37 -23.02
N ILE A 74 -11.88 -24.51 -23.02
CA ILE A 74 -13.13 -24.73 -23.75
C ILE A 74 -12.87 -24.78 -25.27
N GLU A 75 -12.09 -23.84 -25.80
CA GLU A 75 -11.72 -23.82 -27.23
C GLU A 75 -10.99 -25.10 -27.65
N GLN A 76 -10.05 -25.58 -26.82
CA GLN A 76 -9.33 -26.82 -27.07
C GLN A 76 -10.26 -28.04 -27.04
N SER A 77 -11.19 -28.12 -26.09
CA SER A 77 -12.15 -29.23 -26.01
C SER A 77 -13.09 -29.28 -27.22
N PHE A 78 -13.63 -28.13 -27.64
CA PHE A 78 -14.50 -28.07 -28.82
C PHE A 78 -13.75 -28.42 -30.10
N LYS A 79 -12.52 -27.93 -30.25
CA LYS A 79 -11.65 -28.27 -31.38
C LYS A 79 -11.31 -29.76 -31.41
N ALA A 80 -11.00 -30.36 -30.26
CA ALA A 80 -10.71 -31.80 -30.17
C ALA A 80 -11.92 -32.68 -30.51
N LEU A 81 -13.13 -32.22 -30.17
CA LEU A 81 -14.39 -32.90 -30.50
C LEU A 81 -14.93 -32.56 -31.90
N ASN A 82 -14.24 -31.70 -32.65
CA ASN A 82 -14.64 -31.22 -33.97
C ASN A 82 -16.04 -30.57 -33.98
N LEU A 83 -16.37 -29.85 -32.89
CA LEU A 83 -17.64 -29.15 -32.70
C LEU A 83 -17.49 -27.65 -33.02
N SER A 84 -18.56 -27.04 -33.52
CA SER A 84 -18.63 -25.58 -33.66
C SER A 84 -18.77 -24.92 -32.28
N LEU A 85 -17.95 -23.92 -32.01
CA LEU A 85 -17.99 -23.15 -30.77
C LEU A 85 -18.61 -21.78 -31.01
N ASP A 86 -19.69 -21.49 -30.30
CA ASP A 86 -20.23 -20.14 -30.19
C ASP A 86 -19.44 -19.34 -29.13
N LYS A 87 -18.60 -18.42 -29.60
CA LYS A 87 -17.78 -17.55 -28.74
C LYS A 87 -18.62 -16.66 -27.83
N GLY A 88 -19.81 -16.23 -28.26
CA GLY A 88 -20.72 -15.40 -27.49
C GLY A 88 -21.32 -16.16 -26.31
N ILE A 89 -21.69 -17.43 -26.49
CA ILE A 89 -22.17 -18.30 -25.41
C ILE A 89 -21.01 -18.64 -24.46
N MET A 90 -19.84 -18.99 -24.99
CA MET A 90 -18.65 -19.26 -24.19
C MET A 90 -18.30 -18.08 -23.28
N GLN A 91 -18.26 -16.86 -23.82
CA GLN A 91 -17.91 -15.68 -23.05
C GLN A 91 -18.94 -15.40 -21.95
N ARG A 92 -20.24 -15.56 -22.22
CA ARG A 92 -21.30 -15.43 -21.21
C ARG A 92 -21.16 -16.48 -20.10
N PHE A 93 -20.88 -17.73 -20.47
CA PHE A 93 -20.64 -18.82 -19.52
C PHE A 93 -19.44 -18.49 -18.63
N ILE A 94 -18.31 -18.09 -19.21
CA ILE A 94 -17.09 -17.76 -18.47
C ILE A 94 -17.32 -16.57 -17.53
N ASN A 95 -17.99 -15.52 -18.00
CA ASN A 95 -18.30 -14.34 -17.19
C ASN A 95 -19.28 -14.66 -16.04
N HIS A 96 -20.15 -15.65 -16.21
CA HIS A 96 -21.04 -16.14 -15.16
C HIS A 96 -20.32 -16.99 -14.12
N GLN A 97 -19.42 -17.88 -14.57
CA GLN A 97 -18.66 -18.78 -13.69
C GLN A 97 -17.55 -18.06 -12.90
N ILE A 98 -16.92 -17.05 -13.52
CA ILE A 98 -15.90 -16.23 -12.88
C ILE A 98 -16.42 -14.79 -12.86
N PRO A 99 -17.24 -14.39 -11.86
CA PRO A 99 -17.77 -13.05 -11.79
C PRO A 99 -16.65 -12.00 -11.73
N GLN A 100 -16.91 -10.83 -12.31
CA GLN A 100 -15.95 -9.74 -12.28
C GLN A 100 -15.86 -9.28 -10.83
N ALA A 101 -14.65 -9.14 -10.28
CA ALA A 101 -14.51 -8.74 -8.88
C ALA A 101 -15.24 -7.41 -8.64
N GLU A 102 -16.06 -7.35 -7.59
CA GLU A 102 -16.94 -6.21 -7.26
C GLU A 102 -16.19 -4.90 -6.98
N PHE A 103 -14.86 -4.96 -6.85
CA PHE A 103 -14.01 -3.81 -6.57
C PHE A 103 -13.45 -3.22 -7.86
N GLN A 104 -13.90 -2.00 -8.20
CA GLN A 104 -13.45 -1.22 -9.37
C GLN A 104 -12.04 -0.65 -9.22
N GLU A 105 -11.45 -0.68 -8.02
CA GLU A 105 -10.12 -0.12 -7.78
C GLU A 105 -9.03 -0.98 -8.46
N GLU A 106 -8.55 -0.51 -9.60
CA GLU A 106 -7.45 -1.14 -10.35
C GLU A 106 -6.08 -0.90 -9.72
N THR A 107 -5.97 0.17 -8.93
CA THR A 107 -4.70 0.61 -8.32
C THR A 107 -4.89 1.00 -6.87
N PHE A 108 -3.85 0.78 -6.07
CA PHE A 108 -3.74 1.25 -4.70
C PHE A 108 -2.40 1.97 -4.50
N VAL A 109 -2.42 3.09 -3.78
CA VAL A 109 -1.24 3.91 -3.49
C VAL A 109 -1.28 4.30 -2.03
N VAL A 110 -0.15 4.16 -1.33
CA VAL A 110 0.09 4.85 -0.06
C VAL A 110 0.70 6.21 -0.41
N PRO A 111 -0.04 7.33 -0.30
CA PRO A 111 0.43 8.61 -0.83
C PRO A 111 1.57 9.19 0.02
N PRO A 112 2.55 9.90 -0.59
CA PRO A 112 3.46 10.74 0.18
C PRO A 112 2.67 11.85 0.90
N GLY A 113 3.19 12.32 2.03
CA GLY A 113 2.50 13.36 2.79
C GLY A 113 2.74 13.33 4.30
N LEU A 114 1.90 14.09 5.01
CA LEU A 114 1.98 14.26 6.45
C LEU A 114 1.31 13.12 7.23
N TYR A 115 2.02 12.47 8.13
CA TYR A 115 1.49 11.45 9.02
C TYR A 115 1.75 11.85 10.46
N ILE A 116 0.85 11.51 11.37
CA ILE A 116 0.99 11.79 12.80
C ILE A 116 1.36 10.52 13.54
N VAL A 117 2.35 10.60 14.43
CA VAL A 117 2.69 9.51 15.34
C VAL A 117 1.55 9.37 16.35
N ALA A 118 0.81 8.27 16.21
CA ALA A 118 -0.35 7.96 17.01
C ALA A 118 0.01 7.11 18.24
N ASP A 119 1.00 6.23 18.09
CA ASP A 119 1.46 5.34 19.16
C ASP A 119 2.95 4.98 18.98
N ILE A 120 3.59 4.60 20.08
CA ILE A 120 5.00 4.19 20.12
C ILE A 120 5.12 2.93 20.97
N VAL A 121 5.60 1.85 20.35
CA VAL A 121 5.93 0.61 21.06
C VAL A 121 7.43 0.58 21.34
N PRO A 122 7.86 0.68 22.61
CA PRO A 122 9.28 0.64 22.94
C PRO A 122 9.86 -0.75 22.68
N LEU A 123 11.02 -0.82 22.04
CA LEU A 123 11.75 -2.04 21.75
C LEU A 123 13.11 -2.03 22.47
N ARG A 124 13.72 -3.20 22.66
CA ARG A 124 15.03 -3.34 23.32
C ARG A 124 16.15 -2.50 22.67
N ARG A 125 16.04 -2.19 21.37
CA ARG A 125 17.03 -1.42 20.59
C ARG A 125 16.38 -0.41 19.63
N GLY A 126 15.34 0.28 20.08
CA GLY A 126 14.66 1.32 19.30
C GLY A 126 13.20 1.46 19.68
N GLN A 127 12.39 1.93 18.75
CA GLN A 127 10.95 2.01 18.90
C GLN A 127 10.25 1.67 17.58
N GLU A 128 9.08 1.06 17.67
CA GLU A 128 8.14 0.95 16.56
C GLU A 128 7.16 2.12 16.63
N ASN A 129 7.09 2.90 15.56
CA ASN A 129 6.23 4.07 15.47
C ASN A 129 4.98 3.68 14.69
N VAL A 130 3.80 3.87 15.29
CA VAL A 130 2.51 3.73 14.62
C VAL A 130 2.07 5.11 14.18
N LEU A 131 1.79 5.25 12.89
CA LEU A 131 1.43 6.51 12.26
C LEU A 131 0.01 6.44 11.71
N HIS A 132 -0.72 7.54 11.82
CA HIS A 132 -1.98 7.73 11.12
C HIS A 132 -1.86 8.85 10.08
N THR A 133 -2.67 8.81 9.03
CA THR A 133 -2.82 9.96 8.12
C THR A 133 -3.15 11.21 8.92
N TYR A 134 -2.33 12.27 8.80
CA TYR A 134 -2.64 13.57 9.41
C TYR A 134 -3.75 14.25 8.61
N LYS A 135 -4.89 14.54 9.26
CA LYS A 135 -6.10 15.14 8.67
C LYS A 135 -6.60 14.37 7.41
N PRO A 136 -7.16 13.15 7.58
CA PRO A 136 -7.75 12.42 6.46
C PRO A 136 -8.97 13.18 5.89
N GLY A 137 -9.25 12.98 4.60
CA GLY A 137 -10.31 13.67 3.88
C GLY A 137 -10.64 12.97 2.56
N PRO A 138 -11.49 13.58 1.70
CA PRO A 138 -11.90 12.99 0.42
C PRO A 138 -10.72 12.63 -0.48
N ASP A 139 -9.70 13.50 -0.53
CA ASP A 139 -8.51 13.29 -1.37
C ASP A 139 -7.39 12.54 -0.66
N ARG A 140 -7.59 12.15 0.60
CA ARG A 140 -6.54 11.57 1.44
C ARG A 140 -7.05 10.42 2.31
N PRO A 141 -6.72 9.16 1.97
CA PRO A 141 -7.24 8.00 2.68
C PRO A 141 -6.74 7.94 4.11
N LYS A 142 -7.60 7.40 4.99
CA LYS A 142 -7.23 7.06 6.37
C LYS A 142 -6.38 5.79 6.34
N LEU A 143 -5.08 5.94 6.59
CA LEU A 143 -4.11 4.86 6.61
C LEU A 143 -3.47 4.75 7.99
N ILE A 144 -3.09 3.53 8.33
CA ILE A 144 -2.31 3.20 9.53
C ILE A 144 -1.01 2.59 9.04
N LEU A 145 0.10 3.28 9.29
CA LEU A 145 1.44 2.87 8.86
C LEU A 145 2.29 2.57 10.09
N ARG A 146 3.32 1.75 9.93
CA ARG A 146 4.32 1.46 10.95
C ARG A 146 5.72 1.46 10.37
N PHE A 147 6.68 1.89 11.16
CA PHE A 147 8.08 1.64 10.86
C PHE A 147 8.90 1.66 12.15
N ARG A 148 10.01 0.94 12.17
CA ARG A 148 10.90 0.92 13.34
C ARG A 148 11.97 2.00 13.19
N SER A 149 12.17 2.81 14.22
CA SER A 149 13.32 3.71 14.34
C SER A 149 14.31 3.16 15.36
N GLY A 150 15.55 2.91 14.94
CA GLY A 150 16.58 2.23 15.74
C GLY A 150 17.50 1.40 14.83
N VAL A 151 18.17 0.38 15.38
CA VAL A 151 19.04 -0.50 14.57
C VAL A 151 18.19 -1.65 13.99
N TYR A 152 18.21 -1.81 12.65
CA TYR A 152 17.50 -2.81 11.81
C TYR A 152 16.07 -2.45 11.34
N HIS A 153 15.94 -1.38 10.54
CA HIS A 153 14.82 -1.17 9.61
C HIS A 153 15.28 -0.34 8.40
N PRO A 154 14.75 -0.58 7.18
CA PRO A 154 15.14 0.19 5.99
C PRO A 154 14.79 1.68 6.10
N THR A 155 13.68 2.00 6.77
CA THR A 155 13.33 3.37 7.15
C THR A 155 13.78 3.70 8.55
N ASN A 156 14.83 4.52 8.65
CA ASN A 156 15.37 5.07 9.89
C ASN A 156 14.86 6.48 10.14
N ILE A 157 14.95 6.98 11.38
CA ILE A 157 14.51 8.34 11.74
C ILE A 157 15.16 9.43 10.88
N ASN A 158 16.38 9.19 10.39
CA ASN A 158 17.11 10.12 9.52
C ASN A 158 16.48 10.29 8.12
N GLN A 159 15.56 9.40 7.74
CA GLN A 159 14.82 9.46 6.46
C GLN A 159 13.42 10.05 6.63
N VAL A 160 13.10 10.57 7.81
CA VAL A 160 11.79 11.10 8.17
C VAL A 160 11.92 12.54 8.60
N THR A 161 11.17 13.44 7.97
CA THR A 161 11.20 14.87 8.31
C THR A 161 10.12 15.20 9.31
N ILE A 162 10.49 15.65 10.52
CA ILE A 162 9.53 16.18 11.49
C ILE A 162 9.06 17.57 11.02
N VAL A 163 7.75 17.76 10.95
CA VAL A 163 7.11 18.99 10.51
C VAL A 163 6.51 19.71 11.71
N ARG A 164 7.12 20.84 12.09
CA ARG A 164 6.71 21.64 13.26
C ARG A 164 5.40 22.41 13.02
N ASN A 165 5.21 22.93 11.81
CA ASN A 165 4.02 23.68 11.40
C ASN A 165 3.27 22.96 10.26
N PRO A 166 2.52 21.89 10.56
CA PRO A 166 1.88 21.07 9.53
C PRO A 166 0.76 21.79 8.76
N GLY A 167 0.22 22.90 9.29
CA GLY A 167 -0.79 23.74 8.61
C GLY A 167 -0.22 24.65 7.51
N GLU A 168 1.10 24.84 7.49
CA GLU A 168 1.83 25.70 6.54
C GLU A 168 2.72 24.89 5.59
N PHE A 169 2.87 23.59 5.85
CA PHE A 169 3.70 22.70 5.06
C PHE A 169 3.15 22.56 3.63
N GLY A 170 3.97 22.93 2.63
CA GLY A 170 3.58 22.97 1.22
C GLY A 170 2.94 24.28 0.75
N LYS A 171 2.78 25.29 1.64
CA LYS A 171 2.31 26.65 1.26
C LYS A 171 3.43 27.62 0.88
N SER A 172 4.68 27.16 0.84
CA SER A 172 5.83 27.98 0.47
C SER A 172 6.16 27.77 -1.01
N SER A 173 5.39 28.42 -1.90
CA SER A 173 5.72 28.77 -3.31
C SER A 173 4.47 29.32 -4.02
N GLU A 174 3.98 30.49 -3.62
CA GLU A 174 3.21 31.39 -4.49
C GLU A 174 3.91 32.76 -4.50
#